data_AF-A0A9P5NES5-F1
#
_entry.id   AF-A0A9P5NES5-F1
#
_cell.length_a   1.000
_cell.length_b   1.000
_cell.length_c   1.000
_cell.angle_alpha   90.00
_cell.angle_beta   90.00
_cell.angle_gamma   90.00
#
_symmetry.space_group_name_H-M   'P 1'
#
loop_
_entity.id
_entity.type
_entity.pdbx_description
1 polymer ?
#
loop_
_entity_poly.entity_id
_entity_poly.type
_entity_poly.pdbx_seq_one_letter_code
_entity_poly.pdbx_strand_id
1 'polypeptide(L)'
;MSETEFHVREVPTSPTTSLPRVKPSPKSTKIPVPFHYTASDDGTDENLLILLHGLGDTEVPFWKLGKSLRLPQTAVLALRAPEQIPYLYENAFQWYTSFDEFGEMIERPNPTPALQLLSKVIDHLTKDCSWPVSRIHFFGFAQGGSVVTEFGIDWWRTQQSTEEGGGQTVPPPLLSFGSIVTISGPLLSYPTISKPCPTPVLVVHRSPPAETALPNGSLNAFKKGYSHIVEAKLGPKPEGMPGSKQEWEPIMRFWSERLSRRQARACTSHVGMST
;
A
#
# COMPACT_ATOMS: atom_id res chain seq x y z
N MET A 1 -57.63 -22.79 -13.04
CA MET A 1 -56.53 -22.08 -12.35
C MET A 1 -55.28 -22.89 -12.62
N SER A 2 -54.34 -22.33 -13.38
CA SER A 2 -53.15 -22.99 -13.91
C SER A 2 -51.96 -22.61 -13.03
N GLU A 3 -51.31 -23.58 -12.39
CA GLU A 3 -50.07 -23.36 -11.67
C GLU A 3 -48.89 -23.40 -12.65
N THR A 4 -48.21 -22.27 -12.81
CA THR A 4 -46.97 -22.16 -13.57
C THR A 4 -45.79 -22.59 -12.71
N GLU A 5 -45.19 -23.71 -13.09
CA GLU A 5 -43.95 -24.26 -12.52
C GLU A 5 -42.75 -23.44 -13.01
N PHE A 6 -42.06 -22.74 -12.10
CA PHE A 6 -40.86 -21.96 -12.40
C PHE A 6 -39.62 -22.86 -12.37
N HIS A 7 -39.15 -23.26 -13.56
CA HIS A 7 -37.85 -23.93 -13.72
C HIS A 7 -36.72 -22.89 -13.73
N VAL A 8 -35.96 -22.81 -12.62
CA VAL A 8 -34.74 -21.99 -12.56
C VAL A 8 -33.63 -22.74 -13.30
N ARG A 9 -33.23 -22.21 -14.44
CA ARG A 9 -32.13 -22.72 -15.26
C ARG A 9 -30.81 -22.30 -14.63
N GLU A 10 -30.07 -23.24 -14.05
CA GLU A 10 -28.69 -23.00 -13.58
C GLU A 10 -27.82 -22.60 -14.79
N VAL A 11 -27.19 -21.43 -14.67
CA VAL A 11 -26.21 -20.94 -15.66
C VAL A 11 -24.88 -21.66 -15.41
N PRO A 12 -24.24 -22.25 -16.43
CA PRO A 12 -22.98 -22.95 -16.23
C PRO A 12 -21.91 -21.96 -15.77
N THR A 13 -21.30 -22.25 -14.62
CA THR A 13 -20.24 -21.44 -14.03
C THR A 13 -18.98 -21.57 -14.90
N SER A 14 -18.60 -20.47 -15.55
CA SER A 14 -17.27 -20.33 -16.15
C SER A 14 -16.19 -20.67 -15.11
N PRO A 15 -15.08 -21.33 -15.47
CA PRO A 15 -14.04 -21.69 -14.52
C PRO A 15 -13.41 -20.42 -13.96
N THR A 16 -13.83 -20.02 -12.77
CA THR A 16 -13.19 -18.95 -12.02
C THR A 16 -11.85 -19.51 -11.57
N THR A 17 -10.77 -19.15 -12.27
CA THR A 17 -9.41 -19.47 -11.84
C THR A 17 -9.19 -18.75 -10.50
N SER A 18 -9.49 -19.44 -9.40
CA SER A 18 -9.38 -18.87 -8.07
C SER A 18 -7.91 -18.56 -7.78
N LEU A 19 -7.61 -17.33 -7.38
CA LEU A 19 -6.26 -16.94 -6.97
C LEU A 19 -5.67 -17.92 -5.96
N PRO A 20 -4.36 -18.22 -6.04
CA PRO A 20 -3.74 -19.18 -5.13
C PRO A 20 -3.84 -18.68 -3.69
N ARG A 21 -4.02 -19.62 -2.76
CA ARG A 21 -4.14 -19.33 -1.31
C ARG A 21 -2.83 -18.80 -0.73
N VAL A 22 -1.71 -19.36 -1.15
CA VAL A 22 -0.36 -18.92 -0.81
C VAL A 22 0.26 -18.37 -2.08
N LYS A 23 0.89 -17.20 -2.02
CA LYS A 23 1.43 -16.53 -3.21
C LYS A 23 2.94 -16.77 -3.35
N PRO A 24 3.46 -16.87 -4.58
CA PRO A 24 4.90 -16.98 -4.80
C PRO A 24 5.65 -15.81 -4.14
N SER A 25 6.74 -16.12 -3.44
CA SER A 25 7.58 -15.09 -2.83
C SER A 25 8.27 -14.22 -3.90
N PRO A 26 8.41 -12.90 -3.69
CA PRO A 26 9.13 -12.03 -4.60
C PRO A 26 10.60 -12.43 -4.75
N LYS A 27 11.16 -12.26 -5.95
CA LYS A 27 12.54 -12.67 -6.27
C LYS A 27 13.50 -11.48 -6.23
N SER A 28 14.65 -11.64 -5.58
CA SER A 28 15.73 -10.65 -5.55
C SER A 28 16.32 -10.32 -6.92
N THR A 29 16.14 -11.19 -7.92
CA THR A 29 16.53 -10.90 -9.31
C THR A 29 15.57 -9.94 -10.03
N LYS A 30 14.41 -9.65 -9.45
CA LYS A 30 13.37 -8.79 -10.03
C LYS A 30 13.12 -7.50 -9.23
N ILE A 31 13.49 -7.47 -7.95
CA ILE A 31 13.45 -6.27 -7.11
C ILE A 31 14.88 -5.76 -6.93
N PRO A 32 15.25 -4.60 -7.50
CA PRO A 32 16.65 -4.15 -7.57
C PRO A 32 17.14 -3.44 -6.29
N VAL A 33 16.59 -3.81 -5.13
CA VAL A 33 17.00 -3.33 -3.80
C VAL A 33 16.88 -4.47 -2.79
N PRO A 34 17.63 -4.43 -1.67
CA PRO A 34 17.39 -5.32 -0.55
C PRO A 34 15.97 -5.18 0.01
N PHE A 35 15.40 -6.32 0.43
CA PHE A 35 14.07 -6.38 1.00
C PHE A 35 13.92 -7.59 1.92
N HIS A 36 12.91 -7.55 2.77
CA HIS A 36 12.42 -8.71 3.51
C HIS A 36 10.98 -9.01 3.15
N TYR A 37 10.70 -10.28 2.84
CA TYR A 37 9.35 -10.80 2.63
C TYR A 37 8.98 -11.80 3.71
N THR A 38 7.74 -11.80 4.16
CA THR A 38 7.17 -12.82 5.05
C THR A 38 5.73 -13.08 4.62
N ALA A 39 5.42 -14.34 4.34
CA ALA A 39 4.05 -14.76 4.04
C ALA A 39 3.13 -14.58 5.26
N SER A 40 1.82 -14.63 5.07
CA SER A 40 0.88 -14.50 6.19
C SER A 40 1.01 -15.62 7.22
N ASP A 41 0.89 -15.27 8.50
CA ASP A 41 0.98 -16.21 9.63
C ASP A 41 -0.13 -17.28 9.63
N ASP A 42 -1.27 -17.01 8.97
CA ASP A 42 -2.40 -17.95 8.88
C ASP A 42 -2.40 -18.81 7.60
N GLY A 43 -1.32 -18.73 6.82
CA GLY A 43 -1.13 -19.48 5.58
C GLY A 43 -2.08 -19.08 4.45
N THR A 44 -2.67 -17.88 4.52
CA THR A 44 -3.51 -17.31 3.46
C THR A 44 -3.02 -15.92 3.08
N ASP A 45 -2.41 -15.80 1.91
CA ASP A 45 -1.91 -14.54 1.37
C ASP A 45 -3.03 -13.83 0.61
N GLU A 46 -3.99 -13.23 1.33
CA GLU A 46 -5.08 -12.46 0.71
C GLU A 46 -4.69 -11.01 0.48
N ASN A 47 -3.91 -10.42 1.40
CA ASN A 47 -3.44 -9.03 1.36
C ASN A 47 -1.91 -8.98 1.42
N LEU A 48 -1.31 -7.95 0.83
CA LEU A 48 0.11 -7.64 0.95
C LEU A 48 0.28 -6.24 1.54
N LEU A 49 1.04 -6.12 2.62
CA LEU A 49 1.47 -4.85 3.17
C LEU A 49 2.92 -4.56 2.74
N ILE A 50 3.11 -3.50 1.98
CA ILE A 50 4.42 -3.00 1.57
C ILE A 50 4.83 -1.84 2.48
N LEU A 51 5.99 -1.95 3.13
CA LEU A 51 6.49 -0.95 4.08
C LEU A 51 7.70 -0.20 3.55
N LEU A 52 7.66 1.13 3.66
CA LEU A 52 8.76 2.03 3.31
C LEU A 52 9.19 2.84 4.54
N HIS A 53 10.48 2.73 4.86
CA HIS A 53 11.07 3.39 6.02
C HIS A 53 11.32 4.90 5.81
N GLY A 54 11.65 5.61 6.89
CA GLY A 54 12.00 7.04 6.84
C GLY A 54 13.46 7.29 6.43
N LEU A 55 13.82 8.57 6.28
CA LEU A 55 15.20 8.98 6.00
C LEU A 55 16.17 8.42 7.05
N GLY A 56 17.28 7.85 6.59
CA GLY A 56 18.37 7.41 7.46
C GLY A 56 18.15 6.04 8.12
N ASP A 57 17.07 5.34 7.77
CA ASP A 57 16.76 4.00 8.29
C ASP A 57 17.05 2.91 7.25
N THR A 58 16.67 1.68 7.59
CA THR A 58 16.70 0.47 6.75
C THR A 58 15.32 -0.19 6.74
N GLU A 59 15.16 -1.20 5.90
CA GLU A 59 13.98 -2.05 5.82
C GLU A 59 13.78 -2.92 7.07
N VAL A 60 14.84 -3.18 7.87
CA VAL A 60 14.82 -4.20 8.92
C VAL A 60 13.85 -3.88 10.06
N PRO A 61 13.84 -2.65 10.64
CA PRO A 61 12.84 -2.29 11.65
C PRO A 61 11.41 -2.34 11.11
N PHE A 62 11.21 -1.94 9.85
CA PHE A 62 9.89 -1.93 9.21
C PHE A 62 9.38 -3.33 8.89
N TRP A 63 10.27 -4.26 8.54
CA TRP A 63 9.93 -5.68 8.44
C TRP A 63 9.46 -6.25 9.79
N LYS A 64 10.21 -5.98 10.87
CA LYS A 64 9.83 -6.40 12.23
C LYS A 64 8.49 -5.79 12.65
N LEU A 65 8.29 -4.50 12.36
CA LEU A 65 7.02 -3.82 12.58
C LEU A 65 5.88 -4.54 11.86
N GLY A 66 5.99 -4.74 10.54
CA GLY A 66 4.97 -5.41 9.73
C GLY A 66 4.57 -6.76 10.31
N LYS A 67 5.53 -7.57 10.76
CA LYS A 67 5.27 -8.85 11.43
C LYS A 67 4.58 -8.69 12.79
N SER A 68 4.95 -7.67 13.56
CA SER A 68 4.38 -7.45 14.89
C SER A 68 2.90 -7.04 14.85
N LEU A 69 2.43 -6.46 13.73
CA LEU A 69 1.03 -6.04 13.55
C LEU A 69 0.05 -7.23 13.47
N ARG A 70 0.53 -8.42 13.05
CA ARG A 70 -0.27 -9.66 12.92
C ARG A 70 -1.61 -9.43 12.20
N LEU A 71 -1.56 -8.70 11.08
CA LEU A 71 -2.75 -8.44 10.27
C LEU A 71 -3.28 -9.75 9.66
N PRO A 72 -4.60 -9.97 9.68
CA PRO A 72 -5.19 -11.23 9.20
C PRO A 72 -4.94 -11.40 7.70
N GLN A 73 -4.57 -12.61 7.28
CA GLN A 73 -4.36 -12.99 5.89
C GLN A 73 -3.47 -12.01 5.11
N THR A 74 -2.48 -11.43 5.79
CA THR A 74 -1.63 -10.37 5.25
C THR A 74 -0.17 -10.80 5.25
N ALA A 75 0.43 -10.85 4.06
CA ALA A 75 1.88 -10.96 3.87
C ALA A 75 2.54 -9.58 4.03
N VAL A 76 3.83 -9.56 4.33
CA VAL A 76 4.62 -8.36 4.59
C VAL A 76 5.81 -8.28 3.65
N LEU A 77 6.02 -7.13 3.03
CA LEU A 77 7.19 -6.79 2.22
C LEU A 77 7.78 -5.46 2.69
N ALA A 78 8.97 -5.46 3.29
CA ALA A 78 9.68 -4.22 3.63
C ALA A 78 10.81 -4.00 2.63
N LEU A 79 10.86 -2.81 2.03
CA LEU A 79 11.83 -2.44 1.01
C LEU A 79 12.86 -1.47 1.59
N ARG A 80 14.13 -1.64 1.21
CA ARG A 80 15.17 -0.65 1.48
C ARG A 80 15.13 0.46 0.43
N ALA A 81 15.35 1.69 0.87
CA ALA A 81 15.61 2.78 -0.05
C ALA A 81 16.82 2.48 -0.97
N PRO A 82 16.79 2.97 -2.23
CA PRO A 82 17.82 2.66 -3.23
C PRO A 82 19.14 3.40 -3.00
N GLU A 83 19.12 4.55 -2.35
CA GLU A 83 20.28 5.43 -2.18
C GLU A 83 20.78 5.38 -0.74
N GLN A 84 22.08 5.14 -0.55
CA GLN A 84 22.72 5.30 0.76
C GLN A 84 23.06 6.78 0.94
N ILE A 85 22.81 7.33 2.14
CA ILE A 85 23.14 8.71 2.44
C ILE A 85 24.67 8.88 2.39
N PRO A 86 25.20 9.82 1.58
CA PRO A 86 26.63 10.06 1.50
C PRO A 86 27.25 10.41 2.86
N TYR A 87 28.52 10.01 3.05
CA TYR A 87 29.37 10.38 4.20
C TYR A 87 28.92 9.89 5.59
N LEU A 88 27.81 9.14 5.69
CA LEU A 88 27.45 8.45 6.92
C LEU A 88 28.10 7.06 6.96
N TYR A 89 28.76 6.75 8.08
CA TYR A 89 29.35 5.42 8.34
C TYR A 89 28.29 4.36 8.67
N GLU A 90 27.07 4.80 8.96
CA GLU A 90 25.94 3.94 9.31
C GLU A 90 25.18 3.45 8.08
N ASN A 91 24.46 2.33 8.23
CA ASN A 91 23.54 1.81 7.22
C ASN A 91 22.29 2.71 7.17
N ALA A 92 22.42 3.88 6.56
CA ALA A 92 21.40 4.92 6.49
C ALA A 92 21.00 5.16 5.04
N PHE A 93 19.73 4.95 4.70
CA PHE A 93 19.23 5.02 3.32
C PHE A 93 18.16 6.10 3.13
N GLN A 94 18.05 6.60 1.90
CA GLN A 94 17.10 7.64 1.49
C GLN A 94 16.36 7.25 0.20
N TRP A 95 15.07 7.57 0.14
CA TRP A 95 14.25 7.25 -1.04
C TRP A 95 14.50 8.22 -2.19
N TYR A 96 14.90 9.43 -1.84
CA TYR A 96 15.28 10.51 -2.73
C TYR A 96 16.38 11.32 -2.06
N THR A 97 17.23 11.95 -2.86
CA THR A 97 18.30 12.82 -2.36
C THR A 97 17.72 13.93 -1.49
N SER A 98 18.17 13.96 -0.22
CA SER A 98 17.62 14.83 0.82
C SER A 98 18.54 15.99 1.16
N PHE A 99 19.83 15.82 0.88
CA PHE A 99 20.89 16.75 1.22
C PHE A 99 21.62 17.18 -0.06
N ASP A 100 21.94 18.46 -0.14
CA ASP A 100 22.82 18.97 -1.20
C ASP A 100 24.31 18.67 -0.89
N GLU A 101 25.21 19.20 -1.72
CA GLU A 101 26.65 19.01 -1.57
C GLU A 101 27.22 19.63 -0.29
N PHE A 102 26.51 20.56 0.34
CA PHE A 102 26.88 21.22 1.59
C PHE A 102 26.24 20.56 2.83
N GLY A 103 25.38 19.57 2.62
CA GLY A 103 24.63 18.90 3.69
C GLY A 103 23.37 19.64 4.12
N GLU A 104 22.89 20.62 3.34
CA GLU A 104 21.64 21.32 3.60
C GLU A 104 20.44 20.55 3.05
N MET A 105 19.30 20.63 3.75
CA MET A 105 18.07 19.93 3.34
C MET A 105 17.51 20.52 2.05
N ILE A 106 17.28 19.65 1.06
CA ILE A 106 16.65 20.03 -0.21
C ILE A 106 15.15 20.25 0.02
N GLU A 107 14.67 21.46 -0.24
CA GLU A 107 13.25 21.82 -0.03
C GLU A 107 12.28 21.07 -0.97
N ARG A 108 12.71 20.80 -2.21
CA ARG A 108 11.91 20.14 -3.25
C ARG A 108 12.66 18.96 -3.86
N PRO A 109 12.78 17.85 -3.12
CA PRO A 109 13.51 16.69 -3.59
C PRO A 109 12.78 15.99 -4.74
N ASN A 110 13.51 15.22 -5.55
CA ASN A 110 12.97 14.48 -6.69
C ASN A 110 12.67 13.01 -6.31
N PRO A 111 11.40 12.59 -6.17
CA PRO A 111 11.07 11.21 -5.83
C PRO A 111 11.10 10.23 -7.03
N THR A 112 11.30 10.70 -8.26
CA THR A 112 11.15 9.87 -9.47
C THR A 112 11.89 8.53 -9.42
N PRO A 113 13.16 8.44 -8.95
CA PRO A 113 13.84 7.14 -8.86
C PRO A 113 13.11 6.12 -7.97
N ALA A 114 12.54 6.56 -6.84
CA ALA A 114 11.75 5.71 -5.96
C ALA A 114 10.42 5.29 -6.60
N LEU A 115 9.76 6.19 -7.35
CA LEU A 115 8.52 5.85 -8.06
C LEU A 115 8.76 4.80 -9.14
N GLN A 116 9.87 4.91 -9.88
CA GLN A 116 10.28 3.92 -10.89
C GLN A 116 10.63 2.57 -10.25
N LEU A 117 11.28 2.57 -9.09
CA LEU A 117 11.52 1.38 -8.30
C LEU A 117 10.20 0.69 -7.92
N LEU A 118 9.25 1.44 -7.34
CA LEU A 118 7.96 0.90 -6.96
C LEU A 118 7.16 0.38 -8.15
N SER A 119 7.22 1.05 -9.31
CA SER A 119 6.62 0.56 -10.55
C SER A 119 7.15 -0.82 -10.92
N LYS A 120 8.48 -1.03 -10.89
CA LYS A 120 9.09 -2.36 -11.14
C LYS A 120 8.68 -3.41 -10.12
N VAL A 121 8.57 -3.02 -8.84
CA VAL A 121 8.12 -3.91 -7.76
C VAL A 121 6.67 -4.34 -7.99
N ILE A 122 5.76 -3.41 -8.25
CA ILE A 122 4.34 -3.72 -8.50
C ILE A 122 4.17 -4.57 -9.76
N ASP A 123 4.94 -4.29 -10.81
CA ASP A 123 4.95 -5.11 -12.03
C ASP A 123 5.33 -6.56 -11.74
N HIS A 124 6.39 -6.79 -10.96
CA HIS A 124 6.79 -8.14 -10.55
C HIS A 124 5.72 -8.81 -9.68
N LEU A 125 5.20 -8.09 -8.68
CA LEU A 125 4.20 -8.64 -7.75
C LEU A 125 2.90 -9.06 -8.46
N THR A 126 2.45 -8.26 -9.42
CA THR A 126 1.22 -8.52 -10.16
C THR A 126 1.39 -9.61 -11.22
N LYS A 127 2.48 -9.59 -11.99
CA LYS A 127 2.71 -10.52 -13.11
C LYS A 127 3.24 -11.88 -12.65
N ASP A 128 4.16 -11.90 -11.69
CA ASP A 128 4.89 -13.12 -11.31
C ASP A 128 4.47 -13.68 -9.95
N CYS A 129 3.97 -12.84 -9.03
CA CYS A 129 3.59 -13.26 -7.67
C CYS A 129 2.08 -13.32 -7.43
N SER A 130 1.27 -13.12 -8.47
CA SER A 130 -0.19 -13.23 -8.42
C SER A 130 -0.87 -12.33 -7.37
N TRP A 131 -0.29 -11.15 -7.08
CA TRP A 131 -0.89 -10.13 -6.21
C TRP A 131 -1.81 -9.21 -7.03
N PRO A 132 -3.13 -9.20 -6.79
CA PRO A 132 -4.00 -8.19 -7.38
C PRO A 132 -3.68 -6.81 -6.79
N VAL A 133 -3.70 -5.76 -7.60
CA VAL A 133 -3.45 -4.38 -7.17
C VAL A 133 -4.35 -3.98 -5.99
N SER A 134 -5.63 -4.36 -6.03
CA SER A 134 -6.63 -4.08 -4.98
C SER A 134 -6.38 -4.81 -3.65
N ARG A 135 -5.38 -5.70 -3.59
CA ARG A 135 -4.93 -6.41 -2.38
C ARG A 135 -3.58 -5.94 -1.87
N ILE A 136 -2.98 -4.95 -2.54
CA ILE A 136 -1.72 -4.36 -2.14
C ILE A 136 -2.02 -3.10 -1.33
N HIS A 137 -1.46 -3.06 -0.13
CA HIS A 137 -1.57 -1.96 0.81
C HIS A 137 -0.17 -1.39 1.08
N PHE A 138 -0.10 -0.09 1.33
CA PHE A 138 1.16 0.59 1.64
C PHE A 138 1.16 1.15 3.05
N PHE A 139 2.33 1.15 3.66
CA PHE A 139 2.63 1.87 4.88
C PHE A 139 3.97 2.60 4.71
N GLY A 140 3.99 3.90 4.94
CA GLY A 140 5.20 4.70 4.81
C GLY A 140 5.36 5.68 5.96
N PHE A 141 6.59 5.85 6.43
CA PHE A 141 6.96 6.85 7.45
C PHE A 141 7.84 7.94 6.85
N ALA A 142 7.57 9.20 7.17
CA ALA A 142 8.32 10.37 6.67
C ALA A 142 8.53 10.27 5.14
N GLN A 143 9.77 10.17 4.66
CA GLN A 143 10.06 9.97 3.24
C GLN A 143 9.33 8.78 2.61
N GLY A 144 9.28 7.64 3.30
CA GLY A 144 8.54 6.48 2.83
C GLY A 144 7.06 6.79 2.66
N GLY A 145 6.47 7.61 3.55
CA GLY A 145 5.10 8.10 3.46
C GLY A 145 4.86 9.02 2.27
N SER A 146 5.81 9.93 2.02
CA SER A 146 5.83 10.78 0.83
C SER A 146 5.89 9.94 -0.46
N VAL A 147 6.80 8.96 -0.52
CA VAL A 147 7.00 8.12 -1.71
C VAL A 147 5.77 7.28 -2.04
N VAL A 148 5.15 6.60 -1.07
CA VAL A 148 3.97 5.77 -1.35
C VAL A 148 2.77 6.60 -1.80
N THR A 149 2.67 7.85 -1.34
CA THR A 149 1.58 8.74 -1.73
C THR A 149 1.83 9.39 -3.09
N GLU A 150 3.06 9.83 -3.38
CA GLU A 150 3.43 10.24 -4.75
C GLU A 150 3.22 9.09 -5.74
N PHE A 151 3.62 7.87 -5.38
CA PHE A 151 3.45 6.68 -6.22
C PHE A 151 1.98 6.34 -6.49
N GLY A 152 1.11 6.46 -5.47
CA GLY A 152 -0.32 6.23 -5.66
C GLY A 152 -0.97 7.18 -6.67
N ILE A 153 -0.51 8.43 -6.74
CA ILE A 153 -0.95 9.42 -7.72
C ILE A 153 -0.35 9.14 -9.10
N ASP A 154 0.95 8.86 -9.17
CA ASP A 154 1.66 8.56 -10.41
C ASP A 154 1.07 7.31 -11.10
N TRP A 155 0.89 6.22 -10.35
CA TRP A 155 0.26 5.00 -10.83
C TRP A 155 -1.14 5.27 -11.39
N TRP A 156 -1.95 6.04 -10.66
CA TRP A 156 -3.31 6.39 -11.09
C TRP A 156 -3.34 7.19 -12.39
N ARG A 157 -2.38 8.10 -12.58
CA ARG A 157 -2.24 8.86 -13.83
C ARG A 157 -1.95 7.92 -15.00
N THR A 158 -1.04 6.95 -14.84
CA THR A 158 -0.72 5.97 -15.89
C THR A 158 -1.91 5.09 -16.26
N GLN A 159 -2.74 4.69 -15.28
CA GLN A 159 -3.96 3.91 -15.56
C GLN A 159 -4.95 4.70 -16.42
N GLN A 160 -5.16 5.98 -16.12
CA GLN A 160 -6.07 6.83 -16.89
C GLN A 160 -5.59 7.10 -18.32
N SER A 161 -4.29 7.34 -18.53
CA SER A 161 -3.76 7.52 -19.88
C SER A 161 -3.90 6.26 -20.75
N THR A 162 -3.95 5.08 -20.12
CA THR A 162 -4.18 3.81 -20.82
C THR A 162 -5.65 3.65 -21.27
N GLU A 163 -6.61 4.18 -20.50
CA GLU A 163 -8.02 4.21 -20.90
C GLU A 163 -8.27 5.11 -22.10
N GLU A 164 -7.67 6.32 -22.11
CA GLU A 164 -7.93 7.31 -23.16
C GLU A 164 -7.30 6.94 -24.51
N GLY A 165 -6.20 6.17 -24.51
CA GLY A 165 -5.49 5.75 -25.73
C GLY A 165 -5.91 4.39 -26.31
N GLY A 166 -6.70 3.60 -25.58
CA GLY A 166 -7.09 2.25 -25.99
C GLY A 166 -8.44 2.24 -26.72
N GLY A 167 -8.44 2.16 -28.06
CA GLY A 167 -9.66 1.96 -28.88
C GLY A 167 -10.38 0.61 -28.70
N GLN A 168 -10.29 0.00 -27.52
CA GLN A 168 -11.00 -1.24 -27.19
C GLN A 168 -12.46 -0.92 -26.85
N THR A 169 -13.37 -1.79 -27.27
CA THR A 169 -14.84 -1.65 -27.10
C THR A 169 -15.30 -1.71 -25.63
N VAL A 170 -14.42 -2.14 -24.72
CA VAL A 170 -14.61 -2.09 -23.26
C VAL A 170 -13.25 -1.77 -22.63
N PRO A 171 -13.06 -0.61 -21.98
CA PRO A 171 -11.83 -0.32 -21.26
C PRO A 171 -11.62 -1.31 -20.09
N PRO A 172 -10.39 -1.77 -19.83
CA PRO A 172 -10.12 -2.56 -18.63
C PRO A 172 -10.47 -1.75 -17.38
N PRO A 173 -11.03 -2.36 -16.32
CA PRO A 173 -11.42 -1.62 -15.13
C PRO A 173 -10.20 -0.97 -14.48
N LEU A 174 -10.31 0.34 -14.19
CA LEU A 174 -9.30 1.08 -13.44
C LEU A 174 -8.99 0.37 -12.11
N LEU A 175 -7.70 0.12 -11.88
CA LEU A 175 -7.22 -0.56 -10.69
C LEU A 175 -6.70 0.46 -9.67
N SER A 176 -7.23 0.38 -8.45
CA SER A 176 -6.73 1.10 -7.29
C SER A 176 -6.07 0.16 -6.30
N PHE A 177 -5.15 0.70 -5.51
CA PHE A 177 -4.56 -0.06 -4.40
C PHE A 177 -5.57 -0.23 -3.27
N GLY A 178 -5.35 -1.24 -2.41
CA GLY A 178 -6.24 -1.54 -1.30
C GLY A 178 -6.30 -0.40 -0.28
N SER A 179 -5.15 0.14 0.11
CA SER A 179 -5.04 1.39 0.88
C SER A 179 -3.60 1.89 1.01
N ILE A 180 -3.44 3.14 1.43
CA ILE A 180 -2.16 3.73 1.81
C ILE A 180 -2.27 4.30 3.23
N VAL A 181 -1.27 4.04 4.07
CA VAL A 181 -1.06 4.71 5.35
C VAL A 181 0.23 5.51 5.26
N THR A 182 0.16 6.83 5.42
CA THR A 182 1.33 7.70 5.54
C THR A 182 1.40 8.24 6.95
N ILE A 183 2.56 8.08 7.59
CA ILE A 183 2.87 8.67 8.89
C ILE A 183 3.86 9.79 8.67
N SER A 184 3.42 11.04 8.87
CA SER A 184 4.25 12.24 8.78
C SER A 184 4.98 12.41 7.44
N GLY A 185 4.53 11.76 6.37
CA GLY A 185 5.04 11.95 5.01
C GLY A 185 4.12 12.90 4.24
N PRO A 186 4.53 14.14 3.93
CA PRO A 186 3.77 15.04 3.08
C PRO A 186 3.84 14.60 1.60
N LEU A 187 2.91 15.08 0.77
CA LEU A 187 3.16 15.10 -0.67
C LEU A 187 4.27 16.09 -0.97
N LEU A 188 5.20 15.70 -1.85
CA LEU A 188 6.33 16.50 -2.33
C LEU A 188 5.91 17.39 -3.49
N SER A 189 4.93 16.95 -4.27
CA SER A 189 4.34 17.67 -5.36
C SER A 189 2.92 18.12 -5.04
N TYR A 190 2.48 19.21 -5.66
CA TYR A 190 1.08 19.61 -5.56
C TYR A 190 0.27 18.91 -6.64
N PRO A 191 -0.73 18.06 -6.30
CA PRO A 191 -1.44 17.29 -7.31
C PRO A 191 -2.24 18.18 -8.27
N THR A 192 -1.96 18.07 -9.57
CA THR A 192 -2.73 18.68 -10.66
C THR A 192 -3.39 17.59 -11.50
N ILE A 193 -4.33 16.86 -10.90
CA ILE A 193 -5.09 15.78 -11.57
C ILE A 193 -6.57 16.13 -11.63
N SER A 194 -7.22 15.81 -12.74
CA SER A 194 -8.65 16.09 -12.96
C SER A 194 -9.56 15.14 -12.19
N LYS A 195 -9.20 13.84 -12.15
CA LYS A 195 -9.87 12.82 -11.35
C LYS A 195 -8.94 12.36 -10.21
N PRO A 196 -9.30 12.62 -8.94
CA PRO A 196 -8.53 12.16 -7.79
C PRO A 196 -8.34 10.65 -7.77
N CYS A 197 -7.22 10.18 -7.21
CA CYS A 197 -6.94 8.76 -7.06
C CYS A 197 -7.95 8.11 -6.08
N PRO A 198 -8.62 7.01 -6.45
CA PRO A 198 -9.63 6.37 -5.62
C PRO A 198 -9.04 5.49 -4.50
N THR A 199 -7.72 5.33 -4.43
CA THR A 199 -7.06 4.59 -3.35
C THR A 199 -7.34 5.27 -2.00
N PRO A 200 -7.90 4.55 -1.00
CA PRO A 200 -8.10 5.12 0.33
C PRO A 200 -6.78 5.41 1.04
N VAL A 201 -6.63 6.62 1.60
CA VAL A 201 -5.43 7.04 2.31
C VAL A 201 -5.77 7.43 3.75
N LEU A 202 -5.01 6.90 4.70
CA LEU A 202 -4.94 7.40 6.07
C LEU A 202 -3.68 8.26 6.22
N VAL A 203 -3.89 9.54 6.55
CA VAL A 203 -2.83 10.49 6.86
C VAL A 203 -2.71 10.60 8.37
N VAL A 204 -1.64 10.04 8.92
CA VAL A 204 -1.33 10.08 10.35
C VAL A 204 -0.24 11.11 10.56
N HIS A 205 -0.44 12.04 11.50
CA HIS A 205 0.59 13.03 11.80
C HIS A 205 0.45 13.60 13.21
N ARG A 206 1.48 14.35 13.63
CA ARG A 206 1.43 15.19 14.82
C ARG A 206 1.17 16.64 14.44
N SER A 207 0.71 17.41 15.41
CA SER A 207 0.57 18.86 15.28
C SER A 207 1.91 19.55 15.61
N PRO A 208 2.18 20.74 15.07
CA PRO A 208 3.28 21.58 15.55
C PRO A 208 3.21 21.76 17.07
N PRO A 209 4.35 21.83 17.78
CA PRO A 209 5.72 21.99 17.27
C PRO A 209 6.49 20.67 17.06
N ALA A 210 5.83 19.51 16.96
CA ALA A 210 6.52 18.25 16.74
C ALA A 210 7.36 18.28 15.44
N GLU A 211 8.57 17.73 15.45
CA GLU A 211 9.44 17.65 14.26
C GLU A 211 8.76 16.91 13.10
N THR A 212 7.99 15.86 13.43
CA THR A 212 7.22 15.08 12.47
C THR A 212 5.86 15.70 12.12
N ALA A 213 5.63 16.98 12.42
CA ALA A 213 4.42 17.68 12.02
C ALA A 213 4.40 17.88 10.51
N LEU A 214 3.23 17.69 9.88
CA LEU A 214 3.09 17.97 8.46
C LEU A 214 3.16 19.48 8.20
N PRO A 215 3.78 19.92 7.09
CA PRO A 215 3.72 21.30 6.64
C PRO A 215 2.29 21.81 6.48
N ASN A 216 2.11 23.12 6.66
CA ASN A 216 0.82 23.77 6.45
C ASN A 216 0.28 23.50 5.05
N GLY A 217 -0.99 23.11 4.95
CA GLY A 217 -1.65 22.82 3.68
C GLY A 217 -1.45 21.39 3.14
N SER A 218 -0.65 20.54 3.80
CA SER A 218 -0.42 19.14 3.36
C SER A 218 -1.72 18.36 3.17
N LEU A 219 -2.68 18.50 4.10
CA LEU A 219 -3.99 17.84 3.98
C LEU A 219 -4.81 18.33 2.78
N ASN A 220 -4.66 19.59 2.40
CA ASN A 220 -5.33 20.12 1.21
C ASN A 220 -4.71 19.55 -0.06
N ALA A 221 -3.39 19.35 -0.10
CA ALA A 221 -2.73 18.65 -1.20
C ALA A 221 -3.25 17.19 -1.30
N PHE A 222 -3.33 16.47 -0.18
CA PHE A 222 -3.90 15.11 -0.15
C PHE A 222 -5.34 15.06 -0.67
N LYS A 223 -6.20 15.99 -0.25
CA LYS A 223 -7.60 16.09 -0.71
C LYS A 223 -7.73 16.41 -2.20
N LYS A 224 -6.70 16.98 -2.84
CA LYS A 224 -6.64 17.15 -4.29
C LYS A 224 -6.13 15.92 -5.02
N GLY A 225 -5.21 15.17 -4.40
CA GLY A 225 -4.64 13.95 -4.97
C GLY A 225 -5.53 12.71 -4.85
N TYR A 226 -6.40 12.64 -3.84
CA TYR A 226 -7.16 11.43 -3.51
C TYR A 226 -8.62 11.72 -3.19
N SER A 227 -9.51 10.81 -3.57
CA SER A 227 -10.96 10.93 -3.29
C SER A 227 -11.34 10.52 -1.86
N HIS A 228 -10.51 9.70 -1.21
CA HIS A 228 -10.80 9.14 0.11
C HIS A 228 -9.62 9.37 1.06
N ILE A 229 -9.71 10.43 1.86
CA ILE A 229 -8.73 10.77 2.89
C ILE A 229 -9.36 10.63 4.28
N VAL A 230 -8.67 9.90 5.16
CA VAL A 230 -8.91 9.91 6.60
C VAL A 230 -7.71 10.56 7.27
N GLU A 231 -7.96 11.44 8.25
CA GLU A 231 -6.91 12.10 9.03
C GLU A 231 -6.90 11.54 10.45
N ALA A 232 -5.71 11.23 10.97
CA ALA A 232 -5.51 10.86 12.37
C ALA A 232 -4.38 11.70 12.99
N LYS A 233 -4.75 12.56 13.94
CA LYS A 233 -3.78 13.35 14.71
C LYS A 233 -3.35 12.57 15.94
N LEU A 234 -2.05 12.32 16.06
CA LEU A 234 -1.45 11.69 17.23
C LEU A 234 -1.26 12.72 18.36
N GLY A 235 -1.08 12.20 19.58
CA GLY A 235 -0.80 13.02 20.76
C GLY A 235 0.56 13.71 20.70
N PRO A 236 0.82 14.65 21.64
CA PRO A 236 2.02 15.48 21.63
C PRO A 236 3.33 14.75 22.02
N LYS A 237 3.31 13.46 22.37
CA LYS A 237 4.49 12.64 22.74
C LYS A 237 4.28 11.17 22.37
N PRO A 238 5.31 10.36 22.01
CA PRO A 238 6.70 10.68 21.68
C PRO A 238 6.92 10.87 20.16
N GLU A 239 8.04 11.48 19.76
CA GLU A 239 8.39 11.77 18.36
C GLU A 239 8.47 10.51 17.47
N GLY A 240 8.36 10.69 16.15
CA GLY A 240 8.56 9.60 15.19
C GLY A 240 7.34 8.70 15.00
N MET A 241 7.54 7.39 15.10
CA MET A 241 6.49 6.39 14.89
C MET A 241 5.46 6.36 16.04
N PRO A 242 4.23 5.86 15.81
CA PRO A 242 3.28 5.59 16.89
C PRO A 242 3.88 4.65 17.94
N GLY A 243 3.91 5.07 19.20
CA GLY A 243 4.57 4.36 20.30
C GLY A 243 3.60 3.67 21.27
N SER A 244 2.30 3.95 21.17
CA SER A 244 1.28 3.39 22.08
C SER A 244 0.14 2.69 21.33
N LYS A 245 -0.57 1.80 22.03
CA LYS A 245 -1.78 1.15 21.49
C LYS A 245 -2.83 2.18 21.05
N GLN A 246 -2.94 3.30 21.77
CA GLN A 246 -3.86 4.39 21.48
C GLN A 246 -3.49 5.10 20.17
N GLU A 247 -2.20 5.31 19.90
CA GLU A 247 -1.74 5.91 18.64
C GLU A 247 -1.86 4.93 17.46
N TRP A 248 -1.72 3.62 17.69
CA TRP A 248 -1.94 2.59 16.67
C TRP A 248 -3.41 2.30 16.38
N GLU A 249 -4.32 2.62 17.31
CA GLU A 249 -5.76 2.38 17.21
C GLU A 249 -6.37 2.88 15.89
N PRO A 250 -6.21 4.15 15.46
CA PRO A 250 -6.80 4.63 14.22
C PRO A 250 -6.24 3.92 12.98
N ILE A 251 -4.98 3.48 13.02
CA ILE A 251 -4.33 2.75 11.92
C ILE A 251 -4.93 1.34 11.82
N MET A 252 -5.07 0.65 12.95
CA MET A 252 -5.66 -0.69 13.00
C MET A 252 -7.14 -0.67 12.62
N ARG A 253 -7.89 0.36 13.05
CA ARG A 253 -9.28 0.57 12.64
C ARG A 253 -9.37 0.75 11.13
N PHE A 254 -8.55 1.63 10.56
CA PHE A 254 -8.52 1.86 9.12
C PHE A 254 -8.25 0.56 8.34
N TRP A 255 -7.26 -0.24 8.74
CA TRP A 255 -7.02 -1.52 8.07
C TRP A 255 -8.14 -2.54 8.29
N SER A 256 -8.82 -2.53 9.43
CA SER A 256 -9.95 -3.45 9.67
C SER A 256 -11.09 -3.29 8.67
N GLU A 257 -11.25 -2.09 8.10
CA GLU A 257 -12.26 -1.76 7.09
C GLU A 257 -11.79 -2.03 5.65
N ARG A 258 -10.47 -2.16 5.42
CA ARG A 258 -9.87 -2.20 4.08
C ARG A 258 -9.26 -3.55 3.73
N LEU A 259 -8.74 -4.27 4.71
CA LEU A 259 -8.17 -5.60 4.49
C LEU A 259 -9.25 -6.58 4.11
N SER A 260 -8.99 -7.31 3.04
CA SER A 260 -9.91 -8.31 2.53
C SER A 260 -9.75 -9.61 3.28
N ARG A 261 -10.84 -10.37 3.32
CA ARG A 261 -10.87 -11.69 3.97
C ARG A 261 -11.39 -12.73 3.00
N ARG A 262 -10.59 -13.75 2.78
CA ARG A 262 -11.03 -14.98 2.15
C ARG A 262 -11.79 -15.79 3.18
N GLN A 263 -13.08 -16.00 2.93
CA GLN A 263 -13.86 -16.95 3.72
C GLN A 263 -13.33 -18.37 3.45
N ALA A 264 -13.05 -19.11 4.53
CA ALA A 264 -12.87 -20.55 4.38
C ALA A 264 -14.21 -21.12 3.89
N ARG A 265 -14.20 -21.83 2.76
CA ARG A 265 -15.37 -22.62 2.37
C ARG A 265 -15.64 -23.62 3.50
N ALA A 266 -16.74 -23.43 4.22
CA ALA A 266 -17.23 -24.46 5.12
C ALA A 266 -17.45 -25.72 4.28
N CYS A 267 -16.74 -26.79 4.61
CA CYS A 267 -17.00 -28.10 4.03
C CYS A 267 -18.35 -28.55 4.60
N THR A 268 -19.45 -28.22 3.94
CA THR A 268 -20.76 -28.81 4.25
C THR A 268 -20.70 -30.26 3.80
N SER A 269 -20.24 -31.13 4.68
CA SER A 269 -20.49 -32.56 4.55
C SER A 269 -22.00 -32.77 4.65
N HIS A 270 -22.68 -32.83 3.50
CA HIS A 270 -24.00 -33.43 3.42
C HIS A 270 -23.85 -34.90 3.78
N VAL A 271 -24.06 -35.21 5.06
CA VAL A 271 -24.40 -36.56 5.50
C VAL A 271 -25.82 -36.80 4.99
N GLY A 272 -25.92 -37.45 3.82
CA GLY A 272 -27.17 -38.00 3.35
C GLY A 272 -27.59 -39.12 4.30
N MET A 273 -28.56 -38.85 5.17
CA MET A 273 -29.32 -39.90 5.83
C MET A 273 -30.37 -40.39 4.83
N SER A 274 -30.05 -41.49 4.15
CA SER A 274 -31.05 -42.36 3.55
C SER A 274 -31.67 -43.22 4.66
N THR A 275 -32.95 -43.02 4.92
CA THR A 275 -33.95 -44.07 5.22
C THR A 275 -35.33 -43.48 5.06
#